data_AF-A0A7X5U873-F1
#
_entry.id   AF-A0A7X5U873-F1
#
_cell.length_a   1.000
_cell.length_b   1.000
_cell.length_c   1.000
_cell.angle_alpha   90.00
_cell.angle_beta   90.00
_cell.angle_gamma   90.00
#
_symmetry.space_group_name_H-M   'P 1'
#
loop_
_entity.id
_entity.type
_entity.pdbx_description
1 polymer ?
#
loop_
_entity_poly.entity_id
_entity_poly.type
_entity_poly.pdbx_seq_one_letter_code
_entity_poly.pdbx_strand_id
1 'polypeptide(L)'
;MTTDTPMEDYNRMLIEQITSRAQQGFQANLTVPHYAVVHTGEDRILTIVPASSLPDDQAPAFGPRPFADCIQYVNRKLVVDPGKPRHPLLETREENSHSARSR
;
A
#
# COMPACT_ATOMS: atom_id res chain seq x y z
N MET A 1 -59.18 -18.89 -12.20
CA MET A 1 -58.01 -19.60 -11.66
C MET A 1 -56.78 -19.13 -12.42
N THR A 2 -55.87 -18.49 -11.68
CA THR A 2 -54.41 -18.35 -11.92
C THR A 2 -53.93 -17.78 -13.26
N THR A 3 -53.87 -16.45 -13.36
CA THR A 3 -53.07 -15.71 -14.38
C THR A 3 -51.94 -14.88 -13.76
N ASP A 4 -51.71 -14.95 -12.45
CA ASP A 4 -50.68 -14.15 -11.73
C ASP A 4 -49.26 -14.73 -11.75
N THR A 5 -49.12 -16.01 -12.09
CA THR A 5 -47.84 -16.74 -12.09
C THR A 5 -46.73 -16.07 -12.91
N PRO A 6 -46.96 -15.53 -14.12
CA PRO A 6 -45.88 -14.98 -14.94
C PRO A 6 -45.27 -13.69 -14.37
N MET A 7 -46.10 -12.85 -13.72
CA MET A 7 -45.65 -11.57 -13.18
C MET A 7 -44.95 -11.74 -11.83
N GLU A 8 -45.42 -12.68 -11.01
CA GLU A 8 -44.75 -13.06 -9.77
C GLU A 8 -43.37 -13.71 -10.02
N ASP A 9 -43.28 -14.58 -11.03
CA ASP A 9 -42.01 -15.21 -11.43
C ASP A 9 -41.02 -14.19 -12.00
N TYR A 10 -41.51 -13.25 -12.81
CA TYR A 10 -40.69 -12.15 -13.34
C TYR A 10 -40.17 -11.23 -12.22
N ASN A 11 -41.02 -10.85 -11.27
CA ASN A 11 -40.63 -10.04 -10.13
C ASN A 11 -39.59 -10.75 -9.26
N ARG A 12 -39.75 -12.06 -9.05
CA ARG A 12 -38.78 -12.89 -8.33
C ARG A 12 -37.42 -12.91 -9.02
N MET A 13 -37.41 -13.16 -10.33
CA MET A 13 -36.19 -13.15 -11.15
C MET A 13 -35.47 -11.78 -11.08
N LEU A 14 -36.21 -10.67 -11.14
CA LEU A 14 -35.63 -9.33 -11.02
C LEU A 14 -34.98 -9.10 -9.66
N ILE A 15 -35.65 -9.50 -8.57
CA ILE A 15 -35.11 -9.36 -7.22
C ILE A 15 -33.83 -10.21 -7.06
N GLU A 16 -33.81 -11.44 -7.58
CA GLU A 16 -32.63 -12.30 -7.57
C GLU A 16 -31.45 -11.67 -8.34
N GLN A 17 -31.71 -11.09 -9.52
CA GLN A 17 -30.69 -10.38 -10.29
C GLN A 17 -30.14 -9.15 -9.58
N ILE A 18 -31.02 -8.34 -8.96
CA ILE A 18 -30.61 -7.16 -8.18
C ILE A 18 -29.74 -7.60 -7.00
N THR A 19 -30.18 -8.64 -6.28
CA THR A 19 -29.47 -9.18 -5.10
C THR A 19 -28.10 -9.71 -5.49
N SER A 20 -28.01 -10.47 -6.59
CA SER A 20 -26.75 -10.99 -7.13
C SER A 20 -25.78 -9.88 -7.51
N ARG A 21 -26.24 -8.85 -8.23
CA ARG A 21 -25.42 -7.70 -8.61
C ARG A 21 -24.95 -6.89 -7.39
N ALA A 22 -25.82 -6.72 -6.38
CA ALA A 22 -25.46 -6.05 -5.14
C ALA A 22 -24.37 -6.83 -4.39
N GLN A 23 -24.51 -8.15 -4.24
CA GLN A 23 -23.52 -9.00 -3.58
C GLN A 23 -22.17 -8.99 -4.31
N GLN A 24 -22.17 -9.03 -5.65
CA GLN A 24 -20.95 -8.90 -6.45
C GLN A 24 -20.27 -7.55 -6.25
N GLY A 25 -21.04 -6.45 -6.23
CA GLY A 25 -20.52 -5.11 -5.93
C GLY A 25 -19.93 -4.99 -4.53
N PHE A 26 -20.56 -5.63 -3.53
CA PHE A 26 -20.03 -5.67 -2.16
C PHE A 26 -18.77 -6.53 -2.05
N GLN A 27 -18.72 -7.72 -2.67
CA GLN A 27 -17.52 -8.55 -2.64
C GLN A 27 -16.34 -7.88 -3.35
N ALA A 28 -16.58 -7.22 -4.49
CA ALA A 28 -15.57 -6.44 -5.18
C ALA A 28 -15.01 -5.30 -4.29
N ASN A 29 -15.88 -4.60 -3.54
CA ASN A 29 -15.46 -3.55 -2.61
C ASN A 29 -14.83 -4.06 -1.31
N LEU A 30 -15.22 -5.23 -0.81
CA LEU A 30 -14.61 -5.87 0.36
C LEU A 30 -13.19 -6.37 0.06
N THR A 31 -12.88 -6.60 -1.21
CA THR A 31 -11.54 -6.94 -1.68
C THR A 31 -10.69 -5.68 -1.81
N VAL A 32 -10.73 -4.78 -0.83
CA VAL A 32 -9.71 -3.72 -0.77
C VAL A 32 -8.37 -4.44 -0.58
N PRO A 33 -7.43 -4.34 -1.53
CA PRO A 33 -6.12 -4.95 -1.34
C PRO A 33 -5.52 -4.36 -0.06
N HIS A 34 -5.19 -5.23 0.88
CA HIS A 34 -4.55 -4.83 2.11
C HIS A 34 -3.05 -4.67 1.86
N TYR A 35 -2.50 -3.58 2.38
CA TYR A 35 -1.09 -3.24 2.29
C TYR A 35 -0.48 -3.23 3.69
N ALA A 36 0.83 -3.40 3.74
CA ALA A 36 1.63 -3.26 4.94
C ALA A 36 2.77 -2.26 4.70
N VAL A 37 3.21 -1.60 5.77
CA VAL A 37 4.38 -0.74 5.78
C VAL A 37 5.51 -1.51 6.44
N VAL A 38 6.66 -1.60 5.78
CA VAL A 38 7.87 -2.24 6.28
C VAL A 38 9.02 -1.26 6.37
N HIS A 39 9.99 -1.55 7.23
CA HIS A 39 11.30 -0.91 7.18
C HIS A 39 12.20 -1.69 6.23
N THR A 40 12.72 -1.03 5.19
CA THR A 40 13.69 -1.61 4.26
C THR A 40 15.05 -0.96 4.44
N GLY A 41 16.11 -1.79 4.52
CA GLY A 41 17.50 -1.35 4.61
C GLY A 41 17.91 -0.78 5.98
N GLU A 42 19.20 -0.42 6.10
CA GLU A 42 19.77 0.16 7.33
C GLU A 42 19.20 1.56 7.64
N ASP A 43 18.80 2.31 6.60
CA ASP A 43 18.28 3.68 6.70
C ASP A 43 16.81 3.77 7.19
N ARG A 44 16.20 2.64 7.54
CA ARG A 44 14.81 2.54 8.05
C ARG A 44 13.78 3.21 7.14
N ILE A 45 13.96 3.14 5.82
CA ILE A 45 13.00 3.67 4.85
C ILE A 45 11.67 2.94 5.02
N LEU A 46 10.57 3.70 5.12
CA LEU A 46 9.23 3.15 5.19
C LEU A 46 8.73 2.86 3.77
N THR A 47 8.51 1.58 3.47
CA THR A 47 8.05 1.11 2.16
C THR A 47 6.68 0.46 2.30
N ILE A 48 5.76 0.81 1.42
CA ILE A 48 4.41 0.21 1.37
C ILE A 48 4.42 -0.93 0.37
N VAL A 49 4.02 -2.12 0.81
CA VAL A 49 3.96 -3.33 0.00
C VAL A 49 2.60 -4.01 0.14
N PRO A 50 2.15 -4.80 -0.85
CA PRO A 50 1.00 -5.68 -0.67
C PRO A 50 1.21 -6.60 0.54
N ALA A 51 0.21 -6.74 1.40
CA ALA A 51 0.35 -7.59 2.58
C ALA A 51 0.57 -9.07 2.21
N SER A 52 0.08 -9.50 1.05
CA SER A 52 0.27 -10.86 0.53
C SER A 52 1.68 -11.14 0.03
N SER A 53 2.52 -10.12 -0.17
CA SER A 53 3.92 -10.29 -0.57
C SER A 53 4.91 -10.24 0.60
N LEU A 54 4.40 -10.09 1.83
CA LEU A 54 5.25 -10.09 3.02
C LEU A 54 5.73 -11.52 3.31
N PRO A 55 7.03 -11.75 3.55
CA PRO A 55 7.50 -12.99 4.14
C PRO A 55 6.90 -13.19 5.54
N ASP A 56 6.59 -14.43 5.92
CA ASP A 56 5.96 -14.75 7.21
C ASP A 56 6.78 -14.28 8.43
N ASP A 57 8.11 -14.24 8.30
CA ASP A 57 9.03 -13.83 9.37
C ASP A 57 9.24 -12.30 9.44
N GLN A 58 8.75 -11.53 8.46
CA GLN A 58 8.94 -10.09 8.42
C GLN A 58 7.79 -9.38 9.15
N ALA A 59 8.04 -8.89 10.36
CA ALA A 59 7.05 -8.08 11.07
C ALA A 59 6.85 -6.71 10.38
N PRO A 60 5.62 -6.35 9.98
CA PRO A 60 5.34 -5.03 9.43
C PRO A 60 5.40 -3.95 10.51
N ALA A 61 5.87 -2.76 10.14
CA ALA A 61 5.82 -1.57 10.99
C ALA A 61 4.40 -1.04 11.18
N PHE A 62 3.52 -1.30 10.21
CA PHE A 62 2.09 -0.97 10.24
C PHE A 62 1.31 -1.80 9.20
N GLY A 63 0.07 -2.19 9.48
CA GLY A 63 -0.75 -3.00 8.57
C GLY A 63 -0.94 -4.45 9.04
N PRO A 64 -1.74 -5.27 8.32
CA PRO A 64 -2.39 -4.99 7.04
C PRO A 64 -3.55 -3.98 7.14
N ARG A 65 -3.59 -2.98 6.25
CA ARG A 65 -4.65 -1.94 6.16
C ARG A 65 -4.85 -1.48 4.70
N PRO A 66 -5.96 -0.77 4.38
CA PRO A 66 -6.10 -0.08 3.10
C PRO A 66 -4.91 0.85 2.79
N PHE A 67 -4.58 1.01 1.50
CA PHE A 67 -3.44 1.82 1.05
C PHE A 67 -3.42 3.24 1.62
N ALA A 68 -4.60 3.89 1.69
CA ALA A 68 -4.75 5.24 2.22
C ALA A 68 -4.27 5.36 3.67
N ASP A 69 -4.56 4.36 4.51
CA ASP A 69 -4.12 4.34 5.91
C ASP A 69 -2.60 4.15 6.01
N CYS A 70 -2.03 3.30 5.15
CA CYS A 70 -0.58 3.11 5.06
C CYS A 70 0.16 4.40 4.67
N ILE A 71 -0.36 5.16 3.69
CA ILE A 71 0.20 6.46 3.29
C ILE A 71 0.10 7.47 4.44
N GLN A 72 -1.04 7.53 5.13
CA GLN A 72 -1.19 8.42 6.29
C GLN A 72 -0.21 8.08 7.42
N TYR A 73 0.07 6.80 7.65
CA TYR A 73 1.08 6.37 8.61
C TYR A 73 2.48 6.85 8.20
N VAL A 74 2.87 6.63 6.93
CA VAL A 74 4.17 7.06 6.41
C VAL A 74 4.35 8.58 6.53
N ASN A 75 3.33 9.35 6.11
CA ASN A 75 3.36 10.81 6.21
C ASN A 75 3.53 11.28 7.66
N ARG A 76 2.79 10.68 8.60
CA ARG A 76 2.95 10.99 10.03
C ARG A 76 4.34 10.67 10.56
N LYS A 77 4.98 9.61 10.09
CA LYS A 77 6.34 9.25 10.52
C LYS A 77 7.42 10.15 9.90
N LEU A 78 7.20 10.67 8.69
CA LEU A 78 8.16 11.52 7.99
C LEU A 78 8.04 13.02 8.35
N VAL A 79 6.84 13.50 8.70
CA VAL A 79 6.60 14.93 8.98
C VAL A 79 7.03 15.37 10.39
N VAL A 80 7.40 14.43 11.27
CA VAL A 80 7.74 14.72 12.69
C VAL A 80 9.15 15.27 12.89
N ASP A 81 10.00 15.42 11.86
CA ASP A 81 11.34 15.99 12.04
C ASP A 81 11.64 17.14 11.05
N PRO A 82 11.13 18.37 11.30
CA PRO A 82 11.44 19.54 10.49
C PRO A 82 12.90 20.05 10.65
N GLY A 83 13.76 19.35 11.40
CA GLY A 83 15.09 19.83 11.77
C GLY A 83 16.28 19.22 11.05
N LYS A 84 16.13 18.16 10.23
CA LYS A 84 17.28 17.45 9.66
C LYS A 84 17.40 17.62 8.15
N PRO A 85 18.32 18.46 7.64
CA PRO A 85 18.59 18.52 6.21
C PRO A 85 19.19 17.17 5.77
N ARG A 86 18.46 16.44 4.93
CA ARG A 86 18.98 15.28 4.20
C ARG A 86 19.73 15.77 2.97
N HIS A 87 20.95 16.27 3.15
CA HIS A 87 21.89 16.41 2.05
C HIS A 87 22.74 15.14 1.97
N PRO A 88 22.82 14.45 0.81
CA PRO A 88 23.88 13.49 0.57
C PRO A 88 25.19 14.26 0.48
N LEU A 89 26.12 13.98 1.40
CA LEU A 89 27.52 14.35 1.25
C LEU A 89 28.09 13.56 0.06
N LEU A 90 28.02 14.14 -1.14
CA LEU A 90 28.95 13.83 -2.20
C LEU A 90 30.32 14.38 -1.76
N GLU A 91 31.03 13.63 -0.92
CA GLU A 91 32.46 13.86 -0.73
C GLU A 91 33.15 13.57 -2.05
N THR A 92 33.44 14.66 -2.76
CA THR A 92 34.36 14.69 -3.89
C THR A 92 35.73 14.33 -3.33
N ARG A 93 36.14 13.08 -3.56
CA ARG A 93 37.49 12.61 -3.27
C ARG A 93 38.45 13.30 -4.25
N GLU A 94 38.93 14.47 -3.88
CA GLU A 94 40.05 15.11 -4.58
C GLU A 94 41.26 14.17 -4.51
N GLU A 95 41.70 13.75 -5.69
CA GLU A 95 42.91 12.97 -5.92
C GLU A 95 44.12 13.77 -5.45
N ASN A 96 44.71 13.35 -4.33
CA ASN A 96 45.99 13.86 -3.87
C ASN A 96 47.12 13.26 -4.72
N SER A 97 47.24 13.73 -5.97
CA SER A 97 48.38 13.46 -6.84
C SER A 97 49.50 14.46 -6.56
N HIS A 98 50.15 14.34 -5.40
CA HIS A 98 51.44 14.99 -5.19
C HIS A 98 52.57 14.10 -5.71
N SER A 99 52.86 14.35 -6.98
CA SER A 99 54.12 14.11 -7.67
C SER A 99 55.32 14.46 -6.79
N ALA A 100 55.99 13.45 -6.24
CA ALA A 100 57.33 13.58 -5.67
C ALA A 100 58.35 13.58 -6.82
N ARG A 101 58.75 14.77 -7.26
CA ARG A 101 59.93 15.00 -8.11
C ARG A 101 60.68 16.24 -7.61
N SER A 102 61.99 16.08 -7.43
CA SER A 102 63.04 17.06 -7.02
C SER A 102 63.50 16.82 -5.58
N ARG A 103 64.76 16.55 -5.26
CA ARG A 103 66.05 16.55 -5.98
C ARG A 103 66.95 15.49 -5.37
#